data_AF-A0A9P7J7B8-F1
#
_entry.id   AF-A0A9P7J7B8-F1
#
_cell.length_a   1.000
_cell.length_b   1.000
_cell.length_c   1.000
_cell.angle_alpha   90.00
_cell.angle_beta   90.00
_cell.angle_gamma   90.00
#
_symmetry.space_group_name_H-M   'P 1'
#
loop_
_entity.id
_entity.type
_entity.pdbx_description
1 polymer ?
#
loop_
_entity_poly.entity_id
_entity_poly.type
_entity_poly.pdbx_seq_one_letter_code
_entity_poly.pdbx_strand_id
1 'polypeptide(L)'
;MDFLDLIHDQDLNVCCLALSALNSAARTKPHLIRDHLLTLLLSLYVEMKVNPDLISTVQMGPWTHKVIGSLNVHKTTSKTLYTLLDICITQLDLLIFLSHLLAAISDPSDKIKVIGRMLLMWLSASLTTSIALSQHLGELTPPLELTMRHH
;
A
#
# COMPACT_ATOMS: atom_id res chain seq x y z
N MET A 1 5.69 21.55 -14.19
CA MET A 1 5.89 20.63 -13.05
C MET A 1 4.52 20.16 -12.66
N ASP A 2 4.19 18.92 -13.01
CA ASP A 2 2.94 18.30 -12.62
C ASP A 2 3.08 17.81 -11.18
N PHE A 3 2.09 18.12 -10.33
CA PHE A 3 2.11 17.74 -8.92
C PHE A 3 2.24 16.22 -8.70
N LEU A 4 1.74 15.43 -9.66
CA LEU A 4 1.80 13.97 -9.60
C LEU A 4 3.21 13.41 -9.82
N ASP A 5 4.09 14.13 -10.52
CA ASP A 5 5.49 13.71 -10.68
C ASP A 5 6.26 13.77 -9.36
N LEU A 6 5.82 14.60 -8.40
CA LEU A 6 6.44 14.70 -7.08
C LEU A 6 6.28 13.42 -6.23
N ILE A 7 5.38 12.51 -6.62
CA ILE A 7 5.24 11.20 -5.98
C ILE A 7 6.45 10.31 -6.29
N HIS A 8 7.10 10.53 -7.42
CA HIS A 8 8.28 9.78 -7.88
C HIS A 8 9.60 10.52 -7.62
N ASP A 9 9.58 11.52 -6.75
CA ASP A 9 10.76 12.31 -6.41
C ASP A 9 11.82 11.47 -5.69
N GLN A 10 13.10 11.77 -5.94
CA GLN A 10 14.22 11.08 -5.27
C GLN A 10 14.25 11.37 -3.77
N ASP A 11 13.75 12.53 -3.35
CA ASP A 11 13.61 12.88 -1.94
C ASP A 11 12.35 12.25 -1.35
N LEU A 12 12.56 11.26 -0.47
CA LEU A 12 11.49 10.56 0.25
C LEU A 12 10.58 11.50 1.05
N ASN A 13 11.10 12.65 1.51
CA ASN A 13 10.31 13.63 2.21
C ASN A 13 9.36 14.37 1.26
N VAL A 14 9.83 14.73 0.06
CA VAL A 14 9.01 15.36 -0.99
C VAL A 14 7.93 14.39 -1.45
N CYS A 15 8.30 13.13 -1.71
CA CYS A 15 7.35 12.06 -2.02
C CYS A 15 6.29 11.91 -0.92
N CYS A 16 6.70 11.84 0.36
CA CYS A 16 5.77 11.71 1.48
C CYS A 16 4.81 12.91 1.63
N LEU A 17 5.29 14.12 1.36
CA LEU A 17 4.47 15.33 1.37
C LEU A 17 3.47 15.35 0.21
N ALA A 18 3.92 14.98 -1.00
CA ALA A 18 3.06 14.86 -2.17
C ALA A 18 1.94 13.82 -1.94
N LEU A 19 2.28 12.65 -1.38
CA LEU A 19 1.31 11.62 -1.01
C LEU A 19 0.31 12.10 0.06
N SER A 20 0.77 12.84 1.08
CA SER A 20 -0.12 13.39 2.12
C SER A 20 -1.07 14.45 1.56
N ALA A 21 -0.58 15.29 0.65
CA ALA A 21 -1.38 16.28 -0.05
C ALA A 21 -2.38 15.61 -1.00
N LEU A 22 -1.97 14.57 -1.73
CA LEU A 22 -2.87 13.75 -2.56
C LEU A 22 -3.98 13.12 -1.72
N ASN A 23 -3.64 12.53 -0.57
CA ASN A 23 -4.60 11.96 0.36
C ASN A 23 -5.63 12.99 0.85
N SER A 24 -5.17 14.21 1.13
CA SER A 24 -6.05 15.30 1.54
C SER A 24 -6.96 15.75 0.40
N ALA A 25 -6.41 15.89 -0.82
CA ALA A 25 -7.16 16.24 -2.02
C ALA A 25 -8.23 15.19 -2.35
N ALA A 26 -7.90 13.90 -2.23
CA ALA A 26 -8.84 12.80 -2.41
C ALA A 26 -10.04 12.93 -1.47
N ARG A 27 -9.82 13.25 -0.19
CA ARG A 27 -10.91 13.43 0.79
C ARG A 27 -11.76 14.66 0.53
N THR A 28 -11.16 15.78 0.13
CA THR A 28 -11.86 17.06 0.02
C THR A 28 -12.56 17.23 -1.33
N LYS A 29 -11.93 16.79 -2.43
CA LYS A 29 -12.41 16.99 -3.81
C LYS A 29 -12.16 15.75 -4.67
N PRO A 30 -12.86 14.63 -4.40
CA PRO A 30 -12.59 13.36 -5.08
C PRO A 30 -12.85 13.36 -6.58
N HIS A 31 -13.72 14.25 -7.07
CA HIS A 31 -13.99 14.40 -8.51
C HIS A 31 -12.74 14.78 -9.31
N LEU A 32 -11.77 15.50 -8.71
CA LEU A 32 -10.52 15.87 -9.38
C LEU A 32 -9.53 14.69 -9.50
N ILE A 33 -9.71 13.66 -8.66
CA ILE A 33 -8.80 12.51 -8.59
C ILE A 33 -9.31 11.34 -9.44
N ARG A 34 -10.63 11.24 -9.65
CA ARG A 34 -11.27 10.14 -10.39
C ARG A 34 -10.67 9.92 -11.78
N ASP A 35 -10.43 10.98 -12.53
CA ASP A 35 -9.94 10.88 -13.92
C ASP A 35 -8.47 10.42 -14.02
N HIS A 36 -7.71 10.50 -12.92
CA HIS A 36 -6.30 10.11 -12.87
C HIS A 36 -6.05 8.88 -11.98
N LEU A 37 -7.12 8.25 -11.50
CA LEU A 37 -7.07 7.21 -10.46
C LEU A 37 -6.24 5.99 -10.88
N LEU A 38 -6.39 5.50 -12.11
CA LEU A 38 -5.67 4.31 -12.59
C LEU A 38 -4.15 4.55 -12.62
N THR A 39 -3.72 5.70 -13.13
CA THR A 39 -2.31 6.10 -13.17
C THR A 39 -1.75 6.30 -11.76
N LEU A 40 -2.54 6.88 -10.86
CA LEU A 40 -2.20 7.05 -9.45
C LEU A 40 -2.05 5.72 -8.72
N LEU A 41 -2.99 4.78 -8.90
CA LEU A 41 -2.93 3.45 -8.29
C LEU A 41 -1.66 2.69 -8.71
N LEU A 42 -1.35 2.68 -10.01
CA LEU A 42 -0.13 2.08 -10.53
C LEU A 42 1.13 2.70 -9.90
N SER A 43 1.16 4.04 -9.81
CA SER A 43 2.28 4.76 -9.16
C SER A 43 2.42 4.40 -7.68
N LEU A 44 1.31 4.32 -6.95
CA LEU A 44 1.31 3.95 -5.53
C LEU A 44 1.77 2.51 -5.30
N TYR A 45 1.45 1.58 -6.22
CA TYR A 45 1.97 0.21 -6.13
C TYR A 45 3.47 0.12 -6.35
N VAL A 46 4.01 0.93 -7.27
CA VAL A 46 5.47 1.02 -7.47
C VAL A 46 6.14 1.54 -6.20
N GLU A 47 5.57 2.58 -5.59
CA GLU A 47 6.10 3.19 -4.36
C GLU A 47 5.93 2.29 -3.12
N MET A 48 5.02 1.32 -3.18
CA MET A 48 4.89 0.27 -2.15
C MET A 48 6.00 -0.79 -2.21
N LYS A 49 6.73 -0.89 -3.31
CA LYS A 49 7.83 -1.85 -3.43
C LYS A 49 8.98 -1.44 -2.52
N VAL A 50 9.47 -2.38 -1.72
CA VAL A 50 10.59 -2.12 -0.81
C VAL A 50 11.85 -1.90 -1.65
N ASN A 51 12.43 -0.70 -1.55
CA ASN A 51 13.75 -0.43 -2.07
C ASN A 51 14.82 -0.92 -1.05
N PRO A 52 15.59 -1.98 -1.37
CA PRO A 52 16.59 -2.52 -0.46
C PRO A 52 17.75 -1.55 -0.17
N ASP A 53 18.00 -0.58 -1.05
CA ASP A 53 19.08 0.41 -0.90
C ASP A 53 18.80 1.43 0.21
N LEU A 54 17.53 1.58 0.62
CA LEU A 54 17.10 2.49 1.69
C LEU A 54 17.10 1.85 3.08
N ILE A 55 17.65 0.63 3.21
CA ILE A 55 17.74 -0.14 4.46
C ILE A 55 19.15 0.02 5.04
N SER A 56 19.28 0.85 6.08
CA SER A 56 20.53 1.05 6.81
C SER A 56 20.50 0.30 8.13
N THR A 57 21.52 -0.53 8.40
CA THR A 57 21.65 -1.22 9.70
C THR A 57 22.60 -0.42 10.59
N VAL A 58 22.06 0.22 11.63
CA VAL A 58 22.85 0.97 12.62
C VAL A 58 23.24 0.01 13.74
N GLN A 59 24.53 -0.14 13.98
CA GLN A 59 25.07 -0.87 15.13
C GLN A 59 25.06 0.04 16.36
N MET A 60 24.34 -0.37 17.40
CA MET A 60 24.35 0.23 18.74
C MET A 60 25.00 -0.75 19.72
N GLY A 61 26.34 -0.90 19.63
CA GLY A 61 27.09 -1.81 20.49
C GLY A 61 26.73 -3.28 20.23
N PRO A 62 26.26 -4.06 21.24
CA PRO A 62 25.80 -5.44 21.04
C PRO A 62 24.45 -5.54 20.31
N TRP A 63 23.78 -4.41 20.01
CA TRP A 63 22.48 -4.38 19.36
C TRP A 63 22.56 -3.85 17.93
N THR A 64 21.77 -4.43 17.04
CA THR A 64 21.57 -3.93 15.67
C THR A 64 20.18 -3.36 15.50
N HIS A 65 20.07 -2.13 15.00
CA HIS A 65 18.81 -1.50 14.66
C HIS A 65 18.75 -1.21 13.16
N LYS A 66 17.83 -1.86 12.44
CA LYS A 66 17.57 -1.58 11.03
C LYS A 66 16.71 -0.31 10.91
N VAL A 67 17.33 0.80 10.52
CA VAL A 67 16.65 2.05 10.14
C VAL A 67 16.33 1.99 8.66
N ILE A 68 15.07 2.23 8.30
CA ILE A 68 14.64 2.16 6.91
C ILE A 68 14.03 3.50 6.53
N GLY A 69 14.71 4.24 5.65
CA GLY A 69 14.32 5.61 5.27
C GLY A 69 12.94 5.65 4.61
N SER A 70 12.56 4.62 3.85
CA SER A 70 11.28 4.54 3.14
C SER A 70 10.07 4.20 4.03
N LEU A 71 10.26 3.95 5.33
CA LEU A 71 9.16 3.51 6.19
C LEU A 71 7.99 4.51 6.24
N ASN A 72 8.29 5.81 6.28
CA ASN A 72 7.26 6.84 6.36
C ASN A 72 6.47 6.95 5.04
N VAL A 73 7.18 6.87 3.91
CA VAL A 73 6.57 6.85 2.57
C VAL A 73 5.61 5.68 2.44
N HIS A 74 6.01 4.47 2.84
CA HIS A 74 5.13 3.30 2.77
C HIS A 74 3.88 3.43 3.66
N LYS A 75 4.02 4.00 4.88
CA LYS A 75 2.87 4.28 5.77
C LYS A 75 1.90 5.28 5.15
N THR A 76 2.42 6.37 4.61
CA THR A 76 1.62 7.41 3.97
C THR A 76 0.96 6.90 2.68
N THR A 77 1.70 6.13 1.87
CA THR A 77 1.20 5.45 0.67
C THR A 77 0.04 4.53 1.01
N SER A 78 0.19 3.69 2.05
CA SER A 78 -0.87 2.78 2.51
C SER A 78 -2.12 3.53 2.96
N LYS A 79 -1.97 4.63 3.71
CA LYS A 79 -3.08 5.49 4.13
C LYS A 79 -3.78 6.18 2.95
N THR A 80 -2.99 6.63 1.98
CA THR A 80 -3.48 7.29 0.77
C THR A 80 -4.26 6.31 -0.10
N LEU A 81 -3.72 5.10 -0.28
CA LEU A 81 -4.37 4.03 -1.02
C LEU A 81 -5.70 3.65 -0.37
N TYR A 82 -5.75 3.49 0.96
CA TYR A 82 -6.99 3.24 1.71
C TYR A 82 -8.07 4.29 1.42
N THR A 83 -7.69 5.56 1.43
CA THR A 83 -8.61 6.68 1.20
C THR A 83 -9.09 6.71 -0.25
N LEU A 84 -8.22 6.43 -1.22
CA LEU A 84 -8.60 6.37 -2.63
C LEU A 84 -9.55 5.21 -2.93
N LEU A 85 -9.29 4.06 -2.30
CA LEU A 85 -10.10 2.86 -2.42
C LEU A 85 -11.51 3.07 -1.87
N ASP A 86 -11.67 3.74 -0.73
CA ASP A 86 -12.97 4.06 -0.13
C ASP A 86 -13.84 4.95 -1.06
N ILE A 87 -13.21 5.91 -1.72
CA ILE A 87 -13.94 6.92 -2.51
C ILE A 87 -14.19 6.47 -3.97
N CYS A 88 -13.35 5.57 -4.48
CA CYS A 88 -13.32 5.21 -5.90
C CYS A 88 -13.53 3.72 -6.18
N ILE A 89 -14.08 2.96 -5.23
CA ILE A 89 -14.32 1.51 -5.37
C ILE A 89 -15.11 1.14 -6.64
N THR A 90 -15.96 2.03 -7.14
CA THR A 90 -16.79 1.82 -8.34
C THR A 90 -16.00 1.77 -9.65
N GLN A 91 -14.78 2.29 -9.68
CA GLN A 91 -13.93 2.36 -10.88
C GLN A 91 -12.80 1.32 -10.86
N LEU A 92 -12.76 0.48 -9.83
CA LEU A 92 -11.62 -0.38 -9.56
C LEU A 92 -11.93 -1.82 -9.99
N ASP A 93 -11.05 -2.39 -10.80
CA ASP A 93 -11.13 -3.81 -11.13
C ASP A 93 -10.64 -4.63 -9.93
N LEU A 94 -11.61 -5.21 -9.21
CA LEU A 94 -11.35 -5.95 -7.99
C LEU A 94 -10.47 -7.19 -8.21
N LEU A 95 -10.54 -7.82 -9.39
CA LEU A 95 -9.73 -9.01 -9.70
C LEU A 95 -8.25 -8.64 -9.86
N ILE A 96 -7.95 -7.54 -10.53
CA ILE A 96 -6.58 -7.02 -10.67
C ILE A 96 -6.04 -6.62 -9.30
N PHE A 97 -6.86 -5.96 -8.49
CA PHE A 97 -6.50 -5.57 -7.13
C PHE A 97 -6.19 -6.78 -6.24
N LEU A 98 -7.03 -7.81 -6.30
CA LEU A 98 -6.87 -9.02 -5.52
C LEU A 98 -5.60 -9.81 -5.92
N SER A 99 -5.26 -9.81 -7.21
CA SER A 99 -4.02 -10.42 -7.69
C SER A 99 -2.77 -9.72 -7.12
N HIS A 100 -2.79 -8.38 -7.08
CA HIS A 100 -1.71 -7.60 -6.45
C HIS A 100 -1.67 -7.79 -4.93
N LEU A 101 -2.83 -7.93 -4.29
CA LEU A 101 -2.94 -8.24 -2.87
C LEU A 101 -2.32 -9.60 -2.53
N LEU A 102 -2.66 -10.64 -3.29
CA LEU A 102 -2.10 -11.98 -3.14
C LEU A 102 -0.58 -11.99 -3.29
N ALA A 103 -0.07 -11.26 -4.29
CA ALA A 103 1.36 -11.07 -4.47
C ALA A 103 2.01 -10.36 -3.27
N ALA A 104 1.36 -9.32 -2.72
CA ALA A 104 1.86 -8.59 -1.56
C ALA A 104 1.85 -9.41 -0.26
N ILE A 105 0.84 -10.26 -0.04
CA ILE A 105 0.75 -11.12 1.14
C ILE A 105 1.74 -12.29 1.05
N SER A 106 2.00 -12.79 -0.16
CA SER A 106 2.95 -13.89 -0.41
C SER A 106 4.41 -13.43 -0.49
N ASP A 107 4.66 -12.12 -0.50
CA ASP A 107 6.01 -11.56 -0.56
C ASP A 107 6.81 -11.93 0.71
N PRO A 108 8.10 -12.34 0.60
CA PRO A 108 8.92 -12.72 1.75
C PRO A 108 9.20 -11.56 2.71
N SER A 109 9.07 -10.31 2.27
CA SER A 109 9.29 -9.11 3.08
C SER A 109 8.15 -8.84 4.04
N ASP A 110 8.41 -8.89 5.34
CA ASP A 110 7.40 -8.64 6.37
C ASP A 110 6.69 -7.28 6.23
N LYS A 111 7.36 -6.28 5.62
CA LYS A 111 6.76 -4.98 5.33
C LYS A 111 5.67 -5.05 4.27
N ILE A 112 5.94 -5.74 3.16
CA ILE A 112 4.97 -5.90 2.08
C ILE A 112 3.81 -6.76 2.59
N LYS A 113 4.09 -7.77 3.44
CA LYS A 113 3.04 -8.53 4.12
C LYS A 113 2.18 -7.66 5.06
N VAL A 114 2.76 -6.72 5.83
CA VAL A 114 1.97 -5.78 6.67
C VAL A 114 1.03 -4.95 5.80
N ILE A 115 1.53 -4.43 4.68
CA ILE A 115 0.72 -3.65 3.73
C ILE A 115 -0.39 -4.53 3.15
N GLY A 116 -0.07 -5.73 2.67
CA GLY A 116 -1.05 -6.70 2.18
C GLY A 116 -2.13 -7.02 3.22
N ARG A 117 -1.76 -7.17 4.50
CA ARG A 117 -2.72 -7.37 5.59
C ARG A 117 -3.58 -6.13 5.88
N MET A 118 -3.04 -4.92 5.79
CA MET A 118 -3.84 -3.68 5.95
C MET A 118 -4.86 -3.54 4.82
N LEU A 119 -4.50 -3.91 3.60
CA LEU A 119 -5.41 -3.93 2.44
C LEU A 119 -6.46 -5.03 2.56
N LEU A 120 -6.09 -6.21 3.07
CA LEU A 120 -7.04 -7.28 3.39
C LEU A 120 -8.06 -6.82 4.44
N MET A 121 -7.59 -6.17 5.51
CA MET A 121 -8.45 -5.61 6.56
C MET A 121 -9.41 -4.58 5.99
N TRP A 122 -8.95 -3.72 5.07
CA TRP A 122 -9.82 -2.77 4.38
C TRP A 122 -10.89 -3.46 3.52
N LEU A 123 -10.50 -4.43 2.69
CA LEU A 123 -11.44 -5.19 1.86
C LEU A 123 -12.48 -5.94 2.71
N SER A 124 -12.11 -6.40 3.90
CA SER A 124 -13.02 -7.03 4.87
C SER A 124 -13.98 -6.02 5.53
N ALA A 125 -13.55 -4.76 5.68
CA ALA A 125 -14.35 -3.70 6.27
C ALA A 125 -15.35 -3.08 5.26
N SER A 126 -15.04 -3.14 3.96
CA SER A 126 -15.95 -2.69 2.90
C SER A 126 -16.99 -3.79 2.57
N LEU A 127 -18.26 -3.49 2.84
CA LEU A 127 -19.39 -4.43 2.69
C LEU A 127 -19.53 -4.97 1.25
N THR A 128 -19.22 -4.15 0.24
CA THR A 128 -19.33 -4.50 -1.19
C THR A 128 -18.25 -5.47 -1.65
N THR A 129 -17.06 -5.45 -1.03
CA THR A 129 -15.92 -6.30 -1.39
C THR A 129 -15.84 -7.59 -0.58
N SER A 130 -16.52 -7.66 0.57
CA SER A 130 -16.56 -8.86 1.41
C SER A 130 -17.14 -10.09 0.69
N ILE A 131 -18.08 -9.91 -0.24
CA ILE A 131 -18.71 -11.01 -0.98
C ILE A 131 -17.75 -11.60 -2.01
N ALA A 132 -17.08 -10.75 -2.78
CA ALA A 132 -16.08 -11.17 -3.76
C ALA A 132 -14.81 -11.73 -3.07
N LEU A 133 -14.42 -11.16 -1.94
CA LEU A 133 -13.40 -11.75 -1.07
C LEU A 133 -13.77 -13.15 -0.61
N SER A 134 -15.03 -13.40 -0.24
CA SER A 134 -15.47 -14.72 0.20
C SER A 134 -15.31 -15.80 -0.86
N GLN A 135 -15.32 -15.42 -2.15
CA GLN A 135 -15.10 -16.34 -3.27
C GLN A 135 -13.61 -16.68 -3.46
N HIS A 136 -12.71 -15.77 -3.11
CA HIS A 136 -11.25 -15.95 -3.20
C HIS A 136 -10.55 -16.23 -1.86
N LEU A 137 -11.32 -16.33 -0.78
CA LEU A 137 -10.82 -16.50 0.58
C LEU A 137 -10.03 -17.81 0.75
N GLY A 138 -10.39 -18.85 -0.01
CA GLY A 138 -9.66 -20.12 -0.05
C GLY A 138 -8.21 -19.97 -0.52
N GLU A 139 -7.92 -19.04 -1.43
CA GLU A 139 -6.57 -18.77 -1.94
C GLU A 139 -5.74 -17.92 -0.98
N LEU A 140 -6.41 -17.07 -0.19
CA LEU A 140 -5.79 -16.20 0.82
C LEU A 140 -5.52 -16.90 2.15
N THR A 141 -6.18 -18.03 2.40
CA THR A 141 -6.02 -18.82 3.64
C THR A 141 -4.59 -19.38 3.84
N PRO A 142 -3.96 -20.06 2.86
CA PRO A 142 -2.63 -20.64 3.04
C PRO A 142 -1.51 -19.64 3.40
N PRO A 143 -1.38 -18.45 2.77
CA PRO A 143 -0.34 -17.51 3.16
C PRO A 143 -0.59 -16.88 4.53
N LEU A 144 -1.86 -16.73 4.96
CA LEU A 144 -2.20 -16.25 6.30
C LEU A 144 -1.83 -17.27 7.38
N GLU A 145 -2.15 -18.55 7.16
CA GLU A 145 -1.79 -19.66 8.06
C GLU A 145 -0.27 -19.74 8.29
N LEU A 146 0.53 -19.59 7.23
CA LEU A 146 1.99 -19.60 7.33
C LEU A 146 2.52 -18.49 8.26
N THR A 147 1.94 -17.30 8.21
CA THR A 147 2.30 -16.22 9.14
C THR A 147 1.90 -16.50 10.59
N MET A 148 0.79 -17.20 10.83
CA MET A 148 0.32 -17.51 12.19
C MET A 148 1.09 -18.65 12.85
N ARG A 149 1.70 -19.56 12.08
CA ARG A 149 2.54 -20.65 12.61
C ARG A 149 3.95 -20.22 13.03
N HIS A 150 4.36 -18.99 12.72
CA HIS A 150 5.66 -18.43 13.12
C HIS A 150 5.61 -17.63 14.42
N HIS A 151 4.55 -17.78 15.21
CA HIS A 151 4.37 -17.07 16.49
C HIS A 151 4.40 -18.01 17.69
#